data_AF-A0A533RP80-F1
#
_entry.id   AF-A0A533RP80-F1
#
_cell.length_a   1.000
_cell.length_b   1.000
_cell.length_c   1.000
_cell.angle_alpha   90.00
_cell.angle_beta   90.00
_cell.angle_gamma   90.00
#
_symmetry.space_group_name_H-M   'P 1'
#
loop_
_entity.id
_entity.type
_entity.pdbx_description
1 polymer ?
#
loop_
_entity_poly.entity_id
_entity_poly.type
_entity_poly.pdbx_seq_one_letter_code
_entity_poly.pdbx_strand_id
1 'polypeptide(L)'
;MLTATSGLAAIRDVYEGESRDLLRVLMNATSVAEANLALEVLKATAPEKTLVSACNLREVLRALPSSPFAMRVDEDTLARTAGLDRRVAAMGKVLRPGLELVVTTAGNLVLDIIVRLDDRKMFWNPVPVTDDYVNTEVLDLLIDDDQLLDGVLDLISCMGVVCNPKFYLSLEDWGLEYAHDAFEGLGDLF
;
A
#
# COMPACT_ATOMS: atom_id res chain seq x y z
N MET A 1 12.92 -6.77 3.17
CA MET A 1 12.04 -5.82 2.45
C MET A 1 12.67 -5.24 1.17
N LEU A 2 13.83 -5.73 0.69
CA LEU A 2 14.44 -5.26 -0.58
C LEU A 2 13.71 -5.68 -1.88
N THR A 3 12.63 -6.45 -1.78
CA THR A 3 11.97 -7.10 -2.94
C THR A 3 10.70 -6.40 -3.43
N ALA A 4 10.02 -5.59 -2.60
CA ALA A 4 8.77 -4.93 -2.99
C ALA A 4 9.04 -3.62 -3.76
N THR A 5 9.96 -2.80 -3.26
CA THR A 5 10.34 -1.53 -3.92
C THR A 5 11.06 -1.75 -5.25
N SER A 6 11.83 -2.84 -5.39
CA SER A 6 12.41 -3.22 -6.69
C SER A 6 11.35 -3.66 -7.72
N GLY A 7 10.17 -4.09 -7.27
CA GLY A 7 9.05 -4.43 -8.14
C GLY A 7 8.32 -3.20 -8.70
N LEU A 8 8.39 -2.04 -8.02
CA LEU A 8 7.69 -0.82 -8.44
C LEU A 8 8.15 -0.32 -9.81
N ALA A 9 9.45 -0.41 -10.10
CA ALA A 9 9.98 -0.02 -11.41
C ALA A 9 9.36 -0.85 -12.55
N ALA A 10 9.17 -2.16 -12.35
CA ALA A 10 8.57 -3.03 -13.37
C ALA A 10 7.07 -2.75 -13.57
N ILE A 11 6.38 -2.27 -12.54
CA ILE A 11 4.97 -1.85 -12.61
C ILE A 11 4.87 -0.51 -13.35
N ARG A 12 5.74 0.44 -13.02
CA ARG A 12 5.78 1.80 -13.60
C ARG A 12 5.88 1.78 -15.12
N ASP A 13 6.65 0.86 -15.69
CA ASP A 13 6.85 0.71 -17.15
C ASP A 13 5.55 0.44 -17.93
N VAL A 14 4.49 -0.04 -17.27
CA VAL A 14 3.19 -0.36 -17.89
C VAL A 14 2.03 0.38 -17.21
N TYR A 15 2.32 1.32 -16.31
CA TYR A 15 1.33 2.02 -15.49
C TYR A 15 0.76 3.25 -16.22
N GLU A 16 0.12 3.02 -17.36
CA GLU A 16 -0.47 4.08 -18.20
C GLU A 16 -1.83 3.69 -18.78
N GLY A 17 -2.62 4.69 -19.19
CA GLY A 17 -3.90 4.50 -19.87
C GLY A 17 -4.86 3.56 -19.14
N GLU A 18 -5.45 2.61 -19.87
CA GLU A 18 -6.37 1.60 -19.34
C GLU A 18 -5.68 0.58 -18.43
N SER A 19 -4.41 0.24 -18.71
CA SER A 19 -3.62 -0.66 -17.86
C SER A 19 -3.40 -0.07 -16.47
N ARG A 20 -3.29 1.25 -16.34
CA ARG A 20 -3.23 1.92 -15.03
C ARG A 20 -4.44 1.62 -14.16
N ASP A 21 -5.64 1.71 -14.73
CA ASP A 21 -6.87 1.52 -13.96
C ASP A 21 -7.04 0.05 -13.53
N LEU A 22 -6.70 -0.90 -14.41
CA LEU A 22 -6.69 -2.31 -14.06
C LEU A 22 -5.61 -2.64 -13.02
N LEU A 23 -4.42 -2.05 -13.12
CA LEU A 23 -3.36 -2.24 -12.13
C LEU A 23 -3.76 -1.66 -10.78
N ARG A 24 -4.44 -0.52 -10.73
CA ARG A 24 -5.00 0.03 -9.49
C ARG A 24 -5.94 -0.97 -8.83
N VAL A 25 -6.88 -1.54 -9.58
CA VAL A 25 -7.81 -2.55 -9.06
C VAL A 25 -7.04 -3.77 -8.55
N LEU A 26 -6.12 -4.33 -9.35
CA LEU A 26 -5.31 -5.48 -8.96
C LEU A 26 -4.55 -5.25 -7.64
N MET A 27 -3.96 -4.07 -7.46
CA MET A 27 -3.10 -3.76 -6.33
C MET A 27 -3.88 -3.29 -5.08
N ASN A 28 -5.06 -2.69 -5.24
CA ASN A 28 -5.70 -1.93 -4.18
C ASN A 28 -7.05 -2.49 -3.71
N ALA A 29 -7.77 -3.21 -4.58
CA ALA A 29 -9.09 -3.71 -4.25
C ALA A 29 -8.99 -4.70 -3.08
N THR A 30 -9.86 -4.54 -2.08
CA THR A 30 -9.96 -5.48 -0.96
C THR A 30 -10.53 -6.83 -1.39
N SER A 31 -11.40 -6.83 -2.42
CA SER A 31 -11.96 -8.02 -3.04
C SER A 31 -10.92 -8.80 -3.84
N VAL A 32 -10.74 -10.07 -3.48
CA VAL A 32 -9.88 -11.01 -4.21
C VAL A 32 -10.47 -11.34 -5.59
N ALA A 33 -11.80 -11.37 -5.72
CA ALA A 33 -12.46 -11.62 -7.00
C ALA A 33 -12.21 -10.49 -7.99
N GLU A 34 -12.36 -9.22 -7.57
CA GLU A 34 -12.06 -8.06 -8.41
C GLU A 34 -10.59 -8.02 -8.84
N ALA A 35 -9.68 -8.29 -7.90
CA ALA A 35 -8.25 -8.36 -8.20
C ALA A 35 -7.94 -9.46 -9.23
N ASN A 36 -8.57 -10.64 -9.12
CA ASN A 36 -8.39 -11.71 -10.10
C ASN A 36 -8.99 -11.37 -11.47
N LEU A 37 -10.16 -10.72 -11.52
CA LEU A 37 -10.73 -10.25 -12.79
C LEU A 37 -9.80 -9.26 -13.49
N ALA A 38 -9.27 -8.29 -12.74
CA ALA A 38 -8.29 -7.34 -13.27
C ALA A 38 -7.01 -8.05 -13.76
N LEU A 39 -6.53 -9.04 -13.00
CA LEU A 39 -5.37 -9.85 -13.37
C LEU A 39 -5.59 -10.59 -14.70
N GLU A 40 -6.75 -11.23 -14.90
CA GLU A 40 -7.04 -11.97 -16.13
C GLU A 40 -7.06 -11.06 -17.36
N VAL A 41 -7.58 -9.84 -17.24
CA VAL A 41 -7.55 -8.87 -18.35
C VAL A 41 -6.12 -8.40 -18.63
N LEU A 42 -5.34 -8.14 -17.58
CA LEU A 42 -3.96 -7.66 -17.70
C LEU A 42 -2.98 -8.70 -18.27
N LYS A 43 -3.24 -10.00 -18.11
CA LYS A 43 -2.40 -11.08 -18.68
C LYS A 43 -2.20 -10.95 -20.20
N ALA A 44 -3.15 -10.33 -20.91
CA ALA A 44 -3.05 -10.13 -22.35
C ALA A 44 -2.10 -8.99 -22.75
N THR A 45 -1.81 -8.05 -21.84
CA THR A 45 -1.16 -6.76 -22.17
C THR A 45 0.09 -6.47 -21.36
N ALA A 46 0.32 -7.16 -20.24
CA ALA A 46 1.46 -6.93 -19.36
C ALA A 46 2.36 -8.18 -19.21
N PRO A 47 3.68 -8.01 -19.06
CA PRO A 47 4.59 -9.12 -18.76
C PRO A 47 4.27 -9.80 -17.43
N GLU A 48 4.36 -11.13 -17.38
CA GLU A 48 4.06 -11.91 -16.18
C GLU A 48 4.85 -11.43 -14.95
N LYS A 49 6.14 -11.12 -15.11
CA LYS A 49 7.00 -10.62 -14.02
C LYS A 49 6.46 -9.32 -13.40
N THR A 50 5.87 -8.45 -14.22
CA THR A 50 5.24 -7.21 -13.75
C THR A 50 3.97 -7.53 -12.97
N LEU A 51 3.16 -8.46 -13.44
CA LEU A 51 1.93 -8.88 -12.75
C LEU A 51 2.22 -9.56 -11.41
N VAL A 52 3.24 -10.42 -11.33
CA VAL A 52 3.72 -10.98 -10.06
C VAL A 52 4.16 -9.86 -9.11
N SER A 53 4.83 -8.83 -9.62
CA SER A 53 5.24 -7.67 -8.81
C SER A 53 4.02 -6.89 -8.29
N ALA A 54 2.99 -6.71 -9.11
CA ALA A 54 1.73 -6.06 -8.71
C ALA A 54 0.98 -6.87 -7.65
N CYS A 55 0.86 -8.20 -7.82
CA CYS A 55 0.30 -9.11 -6.82
C CYS A 55 1.07 -9.04 -5.49
N ASN A 56 2.40 -9.00 -5.55
CA ASN A 56 3.24 -8.86 -4.36
C ASN A 56 3.07 -7.49 -3.68
N LEU A 57 2.89 -6.40 -4.43
CA LEU A 57 2.57 -5.10 -3.86
C LEU A 57 1.21 -5.11 -3.17
N ARG A 58 0.20 -5.77 -3.78
CA ARG A 58 -1.12 -5.95 -3.18
C ARG A 58 -1.04 -6.60 -1.79
N GLU A 59 -0.18 -7.61 -1.64
CA GLU A 59 0.05 -8.25 -0.33
C GLU A 59 0.69 -7.32 0.68
N VAL A 60 1.63 -6.49 0.25
CA VAL A 60 2.23 -5.46 1.09
C VAL A 60 1.15 -4.50 1.58
N LEU A 61 0.32 -3.97 0.67
CA LEU A 61 -0.76 -3.04 1.01
C LEU A 61 -1.80 -3.69 1.94
N ARG A 62 -2.16 -4.95 1.69
CA ARG A 62 -3.06 -5.74 2.55
C ARG A 62 -2.50 -5.96 3.95
N ALA A 63 -1.18 -6.15 4.08
CA ALA A 63 -0.54 -6.41 5.37
C ALA A 63 -0.33 -5.15 6.22
N LEU A 64 -0.45 -3.96 5.61
CA LEU A 64 -0.36 -2.70 6.33
C LEU A 64 -1.64 -2.46 7.16
N PRO A 65 -1.52 -1.87 8.36
CA PRO A 65 -2.67 -1.63 9.20
C PRO A 65 -3.55 -0.51 8.62
N SER A 66 -4.87 -0.67 8.71
CA SER A 66 -5.82 0.40 8.41
C SER A 66 -5.98 1.32 9.61
N SER A 67 -5.93 2.62 9.37
CA SER A 67 -6.21 3.64 10.38
C SER A 67 -7.70 3.65 10.79
N PRO A 68 -8.01 3.85 12.09
CA PRO A 68 -7.09 3.96 13.22
C PRO A 68 -6.59 2.60 13.72
N PHE A 69 -5.35 2.53 14.22
CA PHE A 69 -4.77 1.30 14.77
C PHE A 69 -3.85 1.56 15.97
N ALA A 70 -3.67 0.56 16.83
CA ALA A 70 -2.79 0.66 17.99
C ALA A 70 -1.32 0.41 17.61
N MET A 71 -0.43 1.29 18.04
CA MET A 71 1.02 1.05 18.03
C MET A 71 1.48 0.43 19.36
N ARG A 72 2.65 -0.22 19.34
CA ARG A 72 3.24 -0.90 20.51
C ARG A 72 4.26 -0.06 21.27
N VAL A 73 4.49 1.15 20.82
CA VAL A 73 5.43 2.11 21.41
C VAL A 73 4.66 3.36 21.83
N ASP A 74 5.26 4.15 22.73
CA ASP A 74 4.78 5.50 23.03
C ASP A 74 5.22 6.50 21.94
N GLU A 75 4.61 7.68 21.94
CA GLU A 75 4.88 8.74 20.96
C GLU A 75 6.33 9.27 21.03
N ASP A 76 6.99 9.27 22.20
CA ASP A 76 8.36 9.76 22.34
C ASP A 76 9.33 8.78 21.68
N THR A 77 9.10 7.49 21.92
CA THR A 77 9.84 6.40 21.32
C THR A 77 9.67 6.39 19.82
N LEU A 78 8.44 6.49 19.31
CA LEU A 78 8.17 6.59 17.87
C LEU A 78 8.90 7.78 17.24
N ALA A 79 8.80 8.98 17.84
CA ALA A 79 9.43 10.18 17.31
C ALA A 79 10.96 10.01 17.19
N ARG A 80 11.60 9.42 18.20
CA ARG A 80 13.05 9.17 18.17
C ARG A 80 13.46 8.09 17.17
N THR A 81 12.76 6.95 17.14
CA THR A 81 13.17 5.80 16.31
C THR A 81 12.90 6.03 14.84
N ALA A 82 11.75 6.62 14.50
CA ALA A 82 11.40 6.93 13.12
C ALA A 82 12.04 8.24 12.62
N GLY A 83 12.61 9.07 13.51
CA GLY A 83 13.17 10.37 13.16
C GLY A 83 12.10 11.39 12.79
N LEU A 84 11.01 11.44 13.57
CA LEU A 84 9.90 12.36 13.33
C LEU A 84 10.08 13.65 14.13
N ASP A 85 9.83 14.78 13.47
CA ASP A 85 9.72 16.08 14.10
C ASP A 85 8.32 16.26 14.69
N ARG A 86 8.26 16.57 15.98
CA ARG A 86 7.00 16.86 16.67
C ARG A 86 6.46 18.23 16.31
N ARG A 87 5.17 18.24 15.98
CA ARG A 87 4.33 19.42 15.79
C ARG A 87 3.14 19.31 16.74
N VAL A 88 2.44 20.42 16.97
CA VAL A 88 1.41 20.54 18.02
C VAL A 88 0.41 19.38 18.06
N ALA A 89 -0.05 18.89 16.89
CA ALA A 89 -1.03 17.82 16.79
C ALA A 89 -0.62 16.65 15.86
N ALA A 90 0.66 16.60 15.46
CA ALA A 90 1.15 15.61 14.50
C ALA A 90 2.67 15.45 14.59
N MET A 91 3.18 14.34 14.07
CA MET A 91 4.61 14.09 13.93
C MET A 91 4.93 13.87 12.45
N GLY A 92 6.04 14.43 11.95
CA GLY A 92 6.35 14.39 10.52
C GLY A 92 7.81 14.02 10.22
N LYS A 93 8.03 13.28 9.13
CA LYS A 93 9.36 12.92 8.59
C LYS A 93 9.40 13.27 7.11
N VAL A 94 10.32 14.14 6.74
CA VAL A 94 10.60 14.45 5.33
C VAL A 94 11.33 13.25 4.72
N LEU A 95 10.78 12.69 3.66
CA LEU A 95 11.42 11.61 2.90
C LEU A 95 12.40 12.18 1.88
N ARG A 96 11.92 13.16 1.10
CA ARG A 96 12.71 13.95 0.15
C ARG A 96 12.11 15.36 0.00
N PRO A 97 12.77 16.29 -0.72
CA PRO A 97 12.17 17.59 -1.01
C PRO A 97 10.77 17.43 -1.62
N GLY A 98 9.79 18.11 -1.01
CA GLY A 98 8.39 18.06 -1.40
C GLY A 98 7.59 16.90 -0.82
N LEU A 99 8.21 15.80 -0.36
CA LEU A 99 7.50 14.61 0.14
C LEU A 99 7.73 14.39 1.64
N GLU A 100 6.64 14.32 2.40
CA GLU A 100 6.66 14.08 3.84
C GLU A 100 5.61 13.05 4.26
N LEU A 101 6.00 12.18 5.19
CA LEU A 101 5.07 11.36 5.96
C LEU A 101 4.70 12.07 7.27
N VAL A 102 3.41 12.18 7.52
CA VAL A 102 2.84 12.76 8.73
C VAL A 102 1.98 11.71 9.42
N VAL A 103 2.10 11.60 10.74
CA VAL A 103 1.26 10.73 11.56
C VAL A 103 0.54 11.56 12.62
N THR A 104 -0.73 11.26 12.84
CA THR A 104 -1.52 11.79 13.95
C THR A 104 -1.75 10.69 14.98
N THR A 105 -1.58 11.02 16.26
CA THR A 105 -1.66 10.05 17.34
C THR A 105 -2.48 10.59 18.50
N ALA A 106 -3.03 9.67 19.30
CA ALA A 106 -3.62 9.94 20.60
C ALA A 106 -3.11 8.87 21.58
N GLY A 107 -1.97 9.13 22.22
CA GLY A 107 -1.31 8.15 23.07
C GLY A 107 -0.69 7.04 22.22
N ASN A 108 -1.08 5.79 22.44
CA ASN A 108 -0.62 4.65 21.62
C ASN A 108 -1.55 4.33 20.43
N LEU A 109 -2.54 5.18 20.16
CA LEU A 109 -3.43 5.04 19.02
C LEU A 109 -2.92 5.91 17.87
N VAL A 110 -2.64 5.29 16.72
CA VAL A 110 -2.45 6.00 15.45
C VAL A 110 -3.83 6.30 14.88
N LEU A 111 -4.11 7.58 14.67
CA LEU A 111 -5.37 8.03 14.10
C LEU A 111 -5.28 7.98 12.58
N ASP A 112 -4.30 8.65 11.98
CA ASP A 112 -4.08 8.69 10.53
C ASP A 112 -2.60 8.70 10.17
N ILE A 113 -2.30 8.10 9.02
CA ILE A 113 -1.08 8.36 8.25
C ILE A 113 -1.47 9.27 7.08
N ILE A 114 -0.73 10.35 6.90
CA ILE A 114 -0.98 11.38 5.90
C ILE A 114 0.29 11.56 5.08
N VAL A 115 0.17 11.46 3.76
CA VAL A 115 1.23 11.77 2.82
C VAL A 115 1.06 13.22 2.39
N ARG A 116 2.09 14.04 2.58
CA ARG A 116 2.15 15.41 2.09
C ARG A 116 3.08 15.48 0.89
N LEU A 117 2.56 15.90 -0.25
CA LEU A 117 3.31 16.17 -1.47
C LEU A 117 3.12 17.65 -1.83
N ASP A 118 4.19 18.44 -1.68
CA ASP A 118 4.18 19.89 -1.78
C ASP A 118 3.09 20.49 -0.86
N ASP A 119 2.07 21.11 -1.45
CA ASP A 119 0.95 21.71 -0.72
C ASP A 119 -0.27 20.76 -0.57
N ARG A 120 -0.20 19.56 -1.15
CA ARG A 120 -1.29 18.57 -1.12
C ARG A 120 -1.14 17.62 0.06
N LYS A 121 -2.26 17.27 0.68
CA LYS A 121 -2.35 16.25 1.73
C LYS A 121 -3.25 15.12 1.26
N MET A 122 -2.77 13.90 1.36
CA MET A 122 -3.48 12.69 1.00
C MET A 122 -3.51 11.77 2.23
N PHE A 123 -4.69 11.34 2.64
CA PHE A 123 -4.82 10.33 3.69
C PHE A 123 -4.40 8.98 3.14
N TRP A 124 -3.71 8.19 3.97
CA TRP A 124 -3.28 6.85 3.59
C TRP A 124 -4.47 5.95 3.26
N ASN A 125 -5.46 5.90 4.15
CA ASN A 125 -6.71 5.19 3.91
C ASN A 125 -7.72 6.07 3.14
N PRO A 126 -8.63 5.46 2.35
CA PRO A 126 -9.67 6.20 1.63
C PRO A 126 -10.59 7.00 2.57
N VAL A 127 -10.91 8.23 2.16
CA VAL A 127 -11.90 9.10 2.83
C VAL A 127 -12.82 9.70 1.75
N PRO A 128 -14.12 9.31 1.66
CA PRO A 128 -14.81 8.33 2.50
C PRO A 128 -14.25 6.92 2.34
N VAL A 129 -14.56 6.03 3.30
CA VAL A 129 -14.14 4.62 3.27
C VAL A 129 -14.68 3.96 1.99
N THR A 130 -13.79 3.34 1.22
CA THR A 130 -14.09 2.54 0.03
C THR A 130 -13.57 1.12 0.23
N ASP A 131 -13.87 0.23 -0.72
CA ASP A 131 -13.37 -1.16 -0.73
C ASP A 131 -11.91 -1.27 -1.21
N ASP A 132 -11.10 -0.26 -0.90
CA ASP A 132 -9.68 -0.16 -1.23
C ASP A 132 -8.81 -0.18 0.04
N TYR A 133 -7.59 -0.74 -0.05
CA TYR A 133 -6.63 -0.67 1.05
C TYR A 133 -6.12 0.75 1.31
N VAL A 134 -5.76 1.46 0.24
CA VAL A 134 -5.22 2.82 0.30
C VAL A 134 -5.94 3.76 -0.64
N ASN A 135 -5.82 5.06 -0.39
CA ASN A 135 -6.31 6.09 -1.30
C ASN A 135 -5.62 5.95 -2.68
N THR A 136 -6.39 6.03 -3.77
CA THR A 136 -5.86 5.88 -5.14
C THR A 136 -4.77 6.89 -5.49
N GLU A 137 -4.85 8.13 -4.98
CA GLU A 137 -3.80 9.13 -5.18
C GLU A 137 -2.49 8.74 -4.46
N VAL A 138 -2.60 8.10 -3.30
CA VAL A 138 -1.45 7.55 -2.58
C VAL A 138 -0.87 6.36 -3.33
N LEU A 139 -1.72 5.49 -3.88
CA LEU A 139 -1.26 4.38 -4.71
C LEU A 139 -0.48 4.85 -5.94
N ASP A 140 -1.00 5.84 -6.66
CA ASP A 140 -0.28 6.42 -7.78
C ASP A 140 1.10 6.96 -7.35
N LEU A 141 1.14 7.67 -6.22
CA LEU A 141 2.38 8.19 -5.69
C LEU A 141 3.34 7.08 -5.25
N LEU A 142 2.85 5.95 -4.74
CA LEU A 142 3.69 4.78 -4.44
C LEU A 142 4.33 4.19 -5.70
N ILE A 143 3.62 4.20 -6.83
CA ILE A 143 4.18 3.75 -8.11
C ILE A 143 5.20 4.76 -8.65
N ASP A 144 4.93 6.05 -8.51
CA ASP A 144 5.80 7.11 -9.05
C ASP A 144 7.04 7.39 -8.18
N ASP A 145 6.98 7.11 -6.88
CA ASP A 145 8.00 7.48 -5.91
C ASP A 145 8.60 6.28 -5.16
N ASP A 146 9.90 6.04 -5.37
CA ASP A 146 10.61 4.91 -4.78
C ASP A 146 10.77 5.02 -3.24
N GLN A 147 10.62 6.21 -2.65
CA GLN A 147 10.86 6.42 -1.21
C GLN A 147 9.61 6.27 -0.36
N LEU A 148 8.43 6.44 -0.93
CA LEU A 148 7.20 6.46 -0.14
C LEU A 148 6.92 5.11 0.53
N LEU A 149 7.01 4.01 -0.22
CA LEU A 149 6.74 2.67 0.31
C LEU A 149 7.74 2.30 1.41
N ASP A 150 9.03 2.53 1.18
CA ASP A 150 10.08 2.28 2.16
C ASP A 150 9.89 3.13 3.42
N GLY A 151 9.54 4.41 3.25
CA GLY A 151 9.26 5.31 4.37
C GLY A 151 8.09 4.86 5.24
N VAL A 152 7.03 4.34 4.61
CA VAL A 152 5.85 3.81 5.34
C VAL A 152 6.19 2.50 6.05
N LEU A 153 6.88 1.58 5.38
CA LEU A 153 7.29 0.31 6.01
C LEU A 153 8.23 0.54 7.20
N ASP A 154 9.17 1.48 7.09
CA ASP A 154 10.04 1.92 8.17
C ASP A 154 9.23 2.51 9.34
N LEU A 155 8.26 3.37 9.05
CA LEU A 155 7.36 3.95 10.04
C LEU A 155 6.56 2.87 10.80
N ILE A 156 5.92 1.94 10.08
CA ILE A 156 5.16 0.83 10.65
C ILE A 156 6.05 -0.08 11.50
N SER A 157 7.27 -0.34 11.05
CA SER A 157 8.25 -1.10 11.84
C SER A 157 8.62 -0.38 13.14
N CYS A 158 8.86 0.93 13.09
CA CYS A 158 9.15 1.76 14.26
C CYS A 158 7.97 1.83 15.26
N MET A 159 6.73 1.69 14.79
CA MET A 159 5.54 1.56 15.64
C MET A 159 5.45 0.21 16.36
N GLY A 160 6.33 -0.75 16.04
CA GLY A 160 6.29 -2.11 16.56
C GLY A 160 5.13 -2.94 16.00
N VAL A 161 4.57 -2.53 14.86
CA VAL A 161 3.50 -3.26 14.18
C VAL A 161 4.13 -4.29 13.24
N VAL A 162 3.62 -5.52 13.29
CA VAL A 162 4.12 -6.61 12.45
C VAL A 162 3.48 -6.51 11.07
N CYS A 163 4.27 -6.21 10.06
CA CYS A 163 3.90 -6.30 8.65
C CYS A 163 4.64 -7.48 8.02
N ASN A 164 3.91 -8.55 7.69
CA ASN A 164 4.47 -9.79 7.15
C ASN A 164 3.70 -10.25 5.90
N PRO A 165 3.86 -9.54 4.77
CA PRO A 165 3.17 -9.89 3.53
C PRO A 165 3.67 -11.21 2.97
N LYS A 166 2.77 -11.94 2.29
CA LYS A 166 3.13 -13.11 1.49
C LYS A 166 3.74 -12.63 0.18
N PHE A 167 4.69 -13.40 -0.36
CA PHE A 167 5.31 -13.12 -1.65
C PHE A 167 5.22 -14.35 -2.54
N TYR A 168 4.85 -14.11 -3.79
CA TYR A 168 4.69 -15.11 -4.83
C TYR A 168 5.84 -15.01 -5.83
N LEU A 169 6.22 -16.16 -6.38
CA LEU A 169 7.27 -16.27 -7.40
C LEU A 169 6.68 -16.35 -8.81
N SER A 170 5.41 -16.74 -8.91
CA SER A 170 4.65 -16.87 -10.16
C SER A 170 3.19 -16.48 -9.98
N LEU A 171 2.48 -16.27 -11.09
CA LEU A 171 1.01 -16.08 -11.05
C LEU A 171 0.26 -17.37 -10.69
N GLU A 172 0.88 -18.54 -10.92
CA GLU A 172 0.31 -19.83 -10.51
C GLU A 172 0.26 -19.94 -8.99
N ASP A 173 1.32 -19.54 -8.29
CA ASP A 173 1.35 -19.52 -6.81
C ASP A 173 0.24 -18.62 -6.24
N TRP A 174 0.04 -17.45 -6.85
CA TRP A 174 -1.04 -16.52 -6.49
C TRP A 174 -2.41 -17.17 -6.71
N GLY A 175 -2.63 -17.73 -7.90
CA GLY A 175 -3.90 -18.35 -8.26
C GLY A 175 -4.25 -19.53 -7.37
N LEU A 176 -3.27 -20.36 -6.99
CA LEU A 176 -3.49 -21.50 -6.09
C LEU A 176 -3.91 -21.07 -4.68
N GLU A 177 -3.31 -20.00 -4.15
CA GLU A 177 -3.67 -19.46 -2.84
C GLU A 177 -5.10 -18.92 -2.82
N TYR A 178 -5.48 -18.19 -3.87
CA TYR A 178 -6.75 -17.44 -3.91
C TYR A 178 -7.86 -18.09 -4.74
N ALA A 179 -7.66 -19.30 -5.25
CA ALA A 179 -8.63 -19.98 -6.10
C ALA A 179 -10.02 -20.04 -5.42
N HIS A 180 -10.06 -20.45 -4.16
CA HIS A 180 -11.32 -20.59 -3.43
C HIS A 180 -12.01 -19.23 -3.20
N ASP A 181 -11.28 -18.26 -2.65
CA ASP A 181 -11.78 -16.91 -2.35
C ASP A 181 -12.27 -16.18 -3.61
N ALA A 182 -11.59 -16.37 -4.74
CA ALA A 182 -12.00 -15.79 -6.01
C ALA A 182 -13.33 -16.39 -6.51
N PHE A 183 -13.52 -17.72 -6.39
CA PHE A 183 -14.77 -18.36 -6.79
C PHE A 183 -15.95 -17.99 -5.88
N GLU A 184 -15.72 -17.88 -4.57
CA GLU A 184 -16.76 -17.42 -3.65
C GLU A 184 -17.15 -15.96 -3.92
N GLY A 185 -16.17 -15.06 -4.08
CA GLY A 185 -16.43 -13.64 -4.36
C GLY A 185 -17.09 -13.38 -5.72
N LEU A 186 -16.89 -14.25 -6.71
CA LEU A 186 -17.64 -14.20 -7.97
C LEU A 186 -19.12 -14.54 -7.77
N GLY A 187 -19.45 -15.41 -6.82
CA GLY A 187 -20.83 -15.75 -6.48
C GLY A 187 -21.61 -14.57 -5.88
N ASP A 188 -20.92 -13.65 -5.20
CA ASP A 188 -21.52 -12.45 -4.60
C ASP A 188 -21.69 -11.29 -5.61
N LEU A 189 -21.06 -11.38 -6.78
CA LEU A 189 -21.13 -10.37 -7.85
C LEU A 189 -22.30 -10.58 -8.83
N PHE A 190 -23.03 -11.70 -8.74
CA PHE A 190 -24.13 -12.08 -9.63
C PHE A 190 -25.39 -12.52 -8.86
#